data_AF-A0A2E9UQC0-F1
#
_entry.id   AF-A0A2E9UQC0-F1
#
_cell.length_a   1.000
_cell.length_b   1.000
_cell.length_c   1.000
_cell.angle_alpha   90.00
_cell.angle_beta   90.00
_cell.angle_gamma   90.00
#
_symmetry.space_group_name_H-M   'P 1'
#
loop_
_entity.id
_entity.type
_entity.pdbx_description
1 polymer ?
#
loop_
_entity_poly.entity_id
_entity_poly.type
_entity_poly.pdbx_seq_one_letter_code
_entity_poly.pdbx_strand_id
1 'polypeptide(L)'
;MSEDLYSVLGVDRTASASEIKKAYRELARQYHPDANPDNAEAEKRFKEIAMAYEVLSDDSKRKQYDQFGLTNGRGGAGFPGDGGISDIFEAFFGSGSPFGNGNFASGVSNGGADIEVVVNVSLEEVILGGESTFTLRLPLACEVCEGSGSEAEDIETCQTCEGHGQVQKVRQSILGQIMSTVLCPTCNGHGTMILDPCKKCSGYGVAESEKSFSIEIPKGIDTGVTQRLTGLGPAGRRGGSRGDIHMRYVVDDHDRFQRSGDNLIEQLWIPVTQAALGATLEYKTVDTTESLVIPAATKTGDRFRFRGLGVPKLQRRGRGDLVVEVIVETPTDLSDHSINLLEKLAEDRSETIDIKSRRQRKRQK
;
A
#
# COMPACT_ATOMS: atom_id res chain seq x y z
N MET A 1 -20.80 35.06 25.46
CA MET A 1 -20.79 33.92 26.39
C MET A 1 -19.73 32.98 25.88
N SER A 2 -18.77 32.55 26.70
CA SER A 2 -17.67 31.67 26.25
C SER A 2 -18.26 30.39 25.64
N GLU A 3 -18.14 30.21 24.33
CA GLU A 3 -18.73 29.08 23.61
C GLU A 3 -17.96 27.80 23.96
N ASP A 4 -18.54 27.00 24.86
CA ASP A 4 -18.03 25.70 25.27
C ASP A 4 -18.21 24.70 24.11
N LEU A 5 -17.18 23.90 23.79
CA LEU A 5 -17.23 22.91 22.70
C LEU A 5 -18.33 21.86 22.93
N TYR A 6 -18.63 21.55 24.20
CA TYR A 6 -19.75 20.67 24.55
C TYR A 6 -21.09 21.30 24.18
N SER A 7 -21.23 22.62 24.37
CA SER A 7 -22.43 23.37 24.01
C SER A 7 -22.62 23.49 22.50
N VAL A 8 -21.53 23.56 21.73
CA VAL A 8 -21.56 23.57 20.25
C VAL A 8 -22.11 22.26 19.70
N LEU A 9 -21.75 21.13 20.31
CA LEU A 9 -22.31 19.81 19.97
C LEU A 9 -23.65 19.50 20.67
N GLY A 10 -24.11 20.36 21.58
CA GLY A 10 -25.34 20.16 22.35
C GLY A 10 -25.30 18.97 23.30
N VAL A 11 -24.13 18.60 23.81
CA VAL A 11 -23.93 17.45 24.72
C VAL A 11 -23.40 17.90 26.08
N ASP A 12 -23.55 17.05 27.10
CA ASP A 12 -23.00 17.31 28.44
C ASP A 12 -21.48 17.12 28.47
N ARG A 13 -20.78 17.80 29.38
CA ARG A 13 -19.34 17.61 29.62
C ARG A 13 -18.98 16.18 30.01
N THR A 14 -19.91 15.46 30.64
CA THR A 14 -19.73 14.04 31.00
C THR A 14 -20.09 13.09 29.86
N ALA A 15 -20.43 13.59 28.66
CA ALA A 15 -20.82 12.74 27.53
C ALA A 15 -19.72 11.77 27.12
N SER A 16 -20.11 10.54 26.82
CA SER A 16 -19.23 9.51 26.29
C SER A 16 -18.81 9.80 24.84
N ALA A 17 -17.72 9.19 24.38
CA ALA A 17 -17.24 9.34 23.00
C ALA A 17 -18.30 8.92 21.95
N SER A 18 -19.16 7.95 22.28
CA SER A 18 -20.26 7.51 21.42
C SER A 18 -21.37 8.56 21.31
N GLU A 19 -21.69 9.25 22.41
CA GLU A 19 -22.67 10.35 22.44
C GLU A 19 -22.17 11.57 21.66
N ILE A 20 -20.90 11.94 21.83
CA ILE A 20 -20.23 13.01 21.08
C ILE A 20 -20.25 12.71 19.59
N LYS A 21 -19.91 11.48 19.19
CA LYS A 21 -19.92 11.04 17.79
C LYS A 21 -21.33 11.01 17.20
N LYS A 22 -22.34 10.67 18.00
CA LYS A 22 -23.73 10.67 17.56
C LYS A 22 -24.22 12.11 17.32
N ALA A 23 -23.99 13.01 18.27
CA ALA A 23 -24.37 14.41 18.15
C ALA A 23 -23.69 15.09 16.95
N TYR A 24 -22.39 14.84 16.74
CA TYR A 24 -21.68 15.32 15.56
C TYR A 24 -22.33 14.86 14.25
N ARG A 25 -22.68 13.58 14.11
CA ARG A 25 -23.28 13.07 12.87
C ARG A 25 -24.66 13.67 12.57
N GLU A 26 -25.46 13.92 13.61
CA GLU A 26 -26.78 14.54 13.47
C GLU A 26 -26.64 16.00 13.02
N LEU A 27 -25.78 16.76 13.70
CA LEU A 27 -25.51 18.17 13.38
C LEU A 27 -24.78 18.34 12.04
N ALA A 28 -23.80 17.50 11.73
CA ALA A 28 -23.09 17.53 10.45
C ALA A 28 -24.01 17.24 9.27
N ARG A 29 -25.01 16.37 9.43
CA ARG A 29 -26.03 16.14 8.39
C ARG A 29 -26.98 17.32 8.27
N GLN A 30 -27.36 17.92 9.39
CA GLN A 30 -28.27 19.07 9.43
C GLN A 30 -27.67 20.32 8.79
N TYR A 31 -26.37 20.57 9.01
CA TYR A 31 -25.65 21.76 8.54
C TYR A 31 -24.72 21.49 7.36
N HIS A 32 -24.80 20.32 6.72
CA HIS A 32 -23.95 19.97 5.59
C HIS A 32 -24.12 20.98 4.44
N PRO A 33 -23.03 21.43 3.76
CA PRO A 33 -23.12 22.34 2.61
C PRO A 33 -24.02 21.81 1.49
N ASP A 34 -23.95 20.51 1.17
CA ASP A 34 -24.80 19.90 0.14
C ASP A 34 -26.30 19.95 0.48
N ALA A 35 -26.66 19.94 1.77
CA ALA A 35 -28.04 20.04 2.23
C ALA A 35 -28.49 21.49 2.44
N ASN A 36 -27.54 22.43 2.52
CA ASN A 36 -27.75 23.86 2.75
C ASN A 36 -26.90 24.72 1.79
N PRO A 37 -27.08 24.59 0.47
CA PRO A 37 -26.31 25.36 -0.50
C PRO A 37 -26.53 26.86 -0.28
N ASP A 38 -25.46 27.64 -0.40
CA ASP A 38 -25.42 29.11 -0.28
C ASP A 38 -25.90 29.68 1.08
N ASN A 39 -26.01 28.85 2.12
CA ASN A 39 -26.35 29.30 3.47
C ASN A 39 -25.08 29.54 4.30
N ALA A 40 -24.63 30.79 4.35
CA ALA A 40 -23.44 31.21 5.10
C ALA A 40 -23.52 30.91 6.61
N GLU A 41 -24.72 30.90 7.19
CA GLU A 41 -24.92 30.60 8.61
C GLU A 41 -24.82 29.09 8.88
N ALA A 42 -25.34 28.25 7.97
CA ALA A 42 -25.16 26.80 8.04
C ALA A 42 -23.70 26.40 7.86
N GLU A 43 -22.97 27.05 6.94
CA GLU A 43 -21.54 26.83 6.74
C GLU A 43 -20.72 27.20 7.99
N LYS A 44 -21.03 28.35 8.61
CA LYS A 44 -20.38 28.79 9.85
C LYS A 44 -20.63 27.78 10.98
N ARG A 45 -21.88 27.35 11.17
CA ARG A 45 -22.24 26.33 12.17
C ARG A 45 -21.57 25.00 11.91
N PHE A 46 -21.52 24.56 10.65
CA PHE A 46 -20.85 23.32 10.27
C PHE A 46 -19.37 23.33 10.63
N LYS A 47 -18.68 24.46 10.40
CA LYS A 47 -17.27 24.64 10.81
C LYS A 47 -17.11 24.55 12.32
N GLU A 48 -17.97 25.23 13.09
CA GLU A 48 -17.95 25.18 14.57
C GLU A 48 -18.18 23.75 15.10
N ILE A 49 -19.14 23.02 14.52
CA ILE A 49 -19.46 21.63 14.87
C ILE A 49 -18.29 20.69 14.56
N ALA A 50 -17.65 20.86 13.39
CA ALA A 50 -16.49 20.07 13.01
C ALA A 50 -15.29 20.32 13.95
N MET A 51 -15.04 21.58 14.30
CA MET A 51 -13.99 21.96 15.24
C MET A 51 -14.23 21.36 16.64
N ALA A 52 -15.46 21.46 17.15
CA ALA A 52 -15.80 20.88 18.45
C ALA A 52 -15.62 19.35 18.47
N TYR A 53 -16.01 18.65 17.40
CA TYR A 53 -15.82 17.21 17.29
C TYR A 53 -14.35 16.80 17.20
N GLU A 54 -13.50 17.57 16.51
CA GLU A 54 -12.07 17.25 16.41
C GLU A 54 -11.37 17.25 17.77
N VAL A 55 -11.71 18.20 18.65
CA VAL A 55 -11.15 18.26 20.01
C VAL A 55 -11.76 17.20 20.91
N LEU A 56 -13.09 17.02 20.87
CA LEU A 56 -13.80 16.17 21.82
C LEU A 56 -13.78 14.68 21.47
N SER A 57 -13.45 14.31 20.23
CA SER A 57 -13.37 12.91 19.78
C SER A 57 -12.03 12.23 20.07
N ASP A 58 -10.98 13.00 20.39
CA ASP A 58 -9.68 12.49 20.79
C ASP A 58 -9.49 12.62 22.30
N ASP A 59 -9.21 11.50 22.97
CA ASP A 59 -9.08 11.44 24.43
C ASP A 59 -7.97 12.35 24.99
N SER A 60 -6.90 12.58 24.24
CA SER A 60 -5.80 13.46 24.67
C SER A 60 -6.19 14.92 24.53
N LYS A 61 -6.74 15.31 23.38
CA LYS A 61 -7.21 16.68 23.11
C LYS A 61 -8.36 17.07 24.04
N ARG A 62 -9.31 16.17 24.28
CA ARG A 62 -10.41 16.35 25.23
C ARG A 62 -9.91 16.61 26.65
N LYS A 63 -8.95 15.81 27.14
CA LYS A 63 -8.36 16.02 28.48
C LYS A 63 -7.64 17.36 28.61
N GLN A 64 -6.93 17.79 27.56
CA GLN A 64 -6.28 19.10 27.56
C GLN A 64 -7.31 20.24 27.59
N TYR A 65 -8.39 20.11 26.80
CA TYR A 65 -9.51 21.04 26.82
C TYR A 65 -10.20 21.10 28.19
N ASP A 66 -10.50 19.94 28.80
CA ASP A 66 -11.13 19.84 30.12
C ASP A 66 -10.26 20.42 31.24
N GLN A 67 -8.93 20.31 31.12
CA GLN A 67 -7.97 20.75 32.13
C GLN A 67 -7.64 22.25 32.06
N PHE A 68 -7.56 22.83 30.86
CA PHE A 68 -7.06 24.20 30.65
C PHE A 68 -8.09 25.16 30.04
N GLY A 69 -9.22 24.67 29.55
CA GLY A 69 -10.19 25.45 28.81
C GLY A 69 -9.61 26.07 27.53
N LEU A 70 -10.34 27.01 26.93
CA LEU A 70 -9.93 27.73 25.71
C LEU A 70 -8.81 28.77 25.94
N THR A 71 -8.33 28.98 27.17
CA THR A 71 -7.61 30.22 27.53
C THR A 71 -6.15 30.06 27.95
N ASN A 72 -5.41 28.99 27.62
CA ASN A 72 -3.96 29.04 27.88
C ASN A 72 -3.07 28.11 27.03
N GLY A 73 -2.63 28.60 25.87
CA GLY A 73 -1.41 28.16 25.20
C GLY A 73 -0.35 29.26 25.27
N ARG A 74 0.63 29.12 26.17
CA ARG A 74 1.93 29.83 26.23
C ARG A 74 2.06 31.22 25.56
N GLY A 75 2.06 32.26 26.41
CA GLY A 75 2.98 33.41 26.27
C GLY A 75 2.47 34.67 25.57
N GLY A 76 2.01 35.64 26.37
CA GLY A 76 2.31 37.07 26.22
C GLY A 76 1.80 37.83 24.98
N ALA A 77 0.55 38.30 25.03
CA ALA A 77 0.10 39.65 24.66
C ALA A 77 -1.43 39.66 24.68
N GLY A 78 -2.04 40.57 25.44
CA GLY A 78 -3.49 40.74 25.45
C GLY A 78 -3.99 41.26 24.11
N PHE A 79 -4.92 40.53 23.49
CA PHE A 79 -5.79 41.04 22.44
C PHE A 79 -7.23 41.15 23.01
N PRO A 80 -7.77 42.38 23.15
CA PRO A 80 -9.17 42.56 23.48
C PRO A 80 -10.02 42.55 22.20
N GLY A 81 -11.02 41.66 22.15
CA GLY A 81 -12.22 41.84 21.31
C GLY A 81 -12.40 40.84 20.16
N ASP A 82 -13.58 40.19 20.19
CA ASP A 82 -14.34 39.68 19.04
C ASP A 82 -13.75 38.57 18.15
N GLY A 83 -12.94 37.66 18.71
CA GLY A 83 -12.43 36.47 18.00
C GLY A 83 -13.32 35.24 18.22
N GLY A 84 -13.81 34.63 17.14
CA GLY A 84 -14.59 33.40 17.17
C GLY A 84 -13.73 32.17 17.51
N ILE A 85 -14.39 31.00 17.59
CA ILE A 85 -13.75 29.70 17.86
C ILE A 85 -12.58 29.41 16.88
N SER A 86 -12.59 30.02 15.69
CA SER A 86 -11.52 29.97 14.67
C SER A 86 -10.17 30.47 15.17
N ASP A 87 -10.13 31.61 15.84
CA ASP A 87 -8.88 32.28 16.24
C ASP A 87 -8.25 31.59 17.45
N ILE A 88 -9.10 30.95 18.26
CA ILE A 88 -8.70 30.20 19.44
C ILE A 88 -8.19 28.80 19.04
N PHE A 89 -8.72 28.24 17.95
CA PHE A 89 -8.25 26.97 17.38
C PHE A 89 -6.84 27.10 16.79
N GLU A 90 -6.52 28.24 16.15
CA GLU A 90 -5.18 28.56 15.66
C GLU A 90 -4.15 28.62 16.81
N ALA A 91 -4.55 29.14 17.97
CA ALA A 91 -3.71 29.17 19.18
C ALA A 91 -3.55 27.79 19.86
N PHE A 92 -4.54 26.90 19.75
CA PHE A 92 -4.50 25.57 20.39
C PHE A 92 -3.80 24.51 19.52
N PHE A 93 -3.93 24.57 18.19
CA PHE A 93 -3.38 23.59 17.26
C PHE A 93 -2.15 24.05 16.48
N GLY A 94 -1.80 25.34 16.52
CA GLY A 94 -0.76 25.91 15.68
C GLY A 94 -1.06 25.72 14.19
N SER A 95 -0.09 26.04 13.34
CA SER A 95 -0.16 26.01 11.86
C SER A 95 -0.33 24.61 11.23
N GLY A 96 -0.95 23.65 11.94
CA GLY A 96 -1.16 22.26 11.55
C GLY A 96 -2.63 21.85 11.37
N SER A 97 -3.58 22.79 11.45
CA SER A 97 -5.00 22.48 11.20
C SER A 97 -5.27 22.21 9.71
N PRO A 98 -5.95 21.11 9.34
CA PRO A 98 -6.36 20.82 7.96
C PRO A 98 -7.37 21.83 7.39
N PHE A 99 -7.97 22.65 8.25
CA PHE A 99 -9.01 23.64 7.91
C PHE A 99 -8.54 25.09 8.04
N GLY A 100 -7.28 25.31 8.45
CA GLY A 100 -6.64 26.62 8.48
C GLY A 100 -6.18 27.02 7.07
N ASN A 101 -6.80 28.06 6.52
CA ASN A 101 -6.41 28.65 5.25
C ASN A 101 -5.16 29.53 5.46
N GLY A 102 -4.01 28.90 5.72
CA GLY A 102 -2.76 29.62 5.99
C GLY A 102 -1.54 28.71 6.14
N ASN A 103 -0.57 28.91 5.27
CA ASN A 103 0.80 28.37 5.30
C ASN A 103 1.00 26.89 4.93
N PHE A 104 0.68 26.57 3.68
CA PHE A 104 1.61 25.71 2.94
C PHE A 104 2.92 26.47 2.82
N ALA A 105 3.94 26.07 3.58
CA ALA A 105 5.33 26.30 3.22
C ALA A 105 5.64 25.47 1.96
N SER A 106 4.98 25.77 0.84
CA SER A 106 5.28 25.24 -0.47
C SER A 106 6.41 26.05 -1.08
N GLY A 107 7.58 25.99 -0.44
CA GLY A 107 8.79 25.93 -1.26
C GLY A 107 8.65 24.71 -2.17
N VAL A 108 9.09 24.81 -3.44
CA VAL A 108 9.24 23.59 -4.25
C VAL A 108 10.14 22.66 -3.44
N SER A 109 9.61 21.50 -3.05
CA SER A 109 10.46 20.46 -2.48
C SER A 109 11.53 20.18 -3.53
N ASN A 110 12.75 20.60 -3.24
CA ASN A 110 13.89 20.23 -4.08
C ASN A 110 14.21 18.74 -3.91
N GLY A 111 13.53 18.03 -3.02
CA GLY A 111 13.67 16.60 -2.82
C GLY A 111 13.29 15.80 -4.08
N GLY A 112 13.98 14.69 -4.26
CA GLY A 112 13.66 13.73 -5.31
C GLY A 112 12.28 13.12 -5.08
N ALA A 113 11.59 12.81 -6.17
CA ALA A 113 10.31 12.13 -6.10
C ALA A 113 10.49 10.69 -5.61
N ASP A 114 9.52 10.20 -4.84
CA ASP A 114 9.42 8.77 -4.55
C ASP A 114 8.99 8.01 -5.82
N ILE A 115 9.51 6.81 -5.99
CA ILE A 115 9.14 5.92 -7.10
C ILE A 115 8.62 4.59 -6.57
N GLU A 116 7.73 3.97 -7.33
CA GLU A 116 7.28 2.60 -7.07
C GLU A 116 7.88 1.65 -8.10
N VAL A 117 8.39 0.51 -7.64
CA VAL A 117 9.01 -0.53 -8.47
C VAL A 117 8.30 -1.85 -8.18
N VAL A 118 7.85 -2.53 -9.23
CA VAL A 118 7.25 -3.85 -9.09
C VAL A 118 8.34 -4.90 -9.21
N VAL A 119 8.42 -5.79 -8.22
CA VAL A 119 9.34 -6.93 -8.20
C VAL A 119 8.50 -8.20 -8.26
N ASN A 120 8.60 -8.91 -9.37
CA ASN A 120 8.01 -10.24 -9.49
C ASN A 120 8.91 -11.24 -8.76
N VAL A 121 8.31 -12.12 -7.95
CA VAL A 121 9.01 -13.13 -7.18
C VAL A 121 8.35 -14.49 -7.38
N SER A 122 9.16 -15.53 -7.48
CA SER A 122 8.64 -16.89 -7.62
C SER A 122 8.18 -17.44 -6.26
N LEU A 123 7.32 -18.47 -6.27
CA LEU A 123 6.89 -19.12 -5.02
C LEU A 123 8.07 -19.75 -4.26
N GLU A 124 9.06 -20.27 -4.98
CA GLU A 124 10.32 -20.78 -4.43
C GLU A 124 11.07 -19.68 -3.68
N GLU A 125 11.21 -18.49 -4.25
CA GLU A 125 11.88 -17.35 -3.60
C GLU A 125 11.12 -16.89 -2.36
N VAL A 126 9.79 -16.93 -2.39
CA VAL A 126 8.95 -16.62 -1.22
C VAL A 126 9.19 -17.62 -0.08
N ILE A 127 9.45 -18.90 -0.39
CA ILE A 127 9.62 -19.97 0.60
C ILE A 127 11.05 -20.05 1.12
N LEU A 128 12.01 -20.07 0.19
CA LEU A 128 13.43 -20.24 0.47
C LEU A 128 14.09 -18.93 0.90
N GLY A 129 13.50 -17.79 0.53
CA GLY A 129 14.17 -16.50 0.52
C GLY A 129 15.13 -16.41 -0.66
N GLY A 130 15.73 -15.25 -0.84
CA GLY A 130 16.72 -15.05 -1.88
C GLY A 130 17.19 -13.61 -1.94
N GLU A 131 18.18 -13.37 -2.80
CA GLU A 131 18.58 -12.03 -3.20
C GLU A 131 18.11 -11.78 -4.62
N SER A 132 17.45 -10.64 -4.84
CA SER A 132 17.08 -10.18 -6.17
C SER A 132 17.87 -8.93 -6.51
N THR A 133 18.38 -8.90 -7.73
CA THR A 133 19.08 -7.73 -8.26
C THR A 133 18.25 -7.11 -9.38
N PHE A 134 18.11 -5.79 -9.34
CA PHE A 134 17.41 -5.04 -10.38
C PHE A 134 18.15 -3.75 -10.69
N THR A 135 18.06 -3.31 -11.93
CA THR A 135 18.68 -2.07 -12.41
C THR A 135 17.61 -1.07 -12.76
N LEU A 136 17.73 0.14 -12.22
CA LEU A 136 16.85 1.26 -12.53
C LEU A 136 17.62 2.38 -13.21
N ARG A 137 16.94 3.07 -14.11
CA ARG A 137 17.35 4.38 -14.62
C ARG A 137 16.64 5.44 -13.78
N LEU A 138 17.40 6.25 -13.06
CA LEU A 138 16.85 7.32 -12.24
C LEU A 138 17.79 8.53 -12.23
N PRO A 139 17.24 9.74 -12.01
CA PRO A 139 18.06 10.93 -11.89
C PRO A 139 18.84 10.86 -10.58
N LEU A 140 20.17 10.86 -10.69
CA LEU A 140 21.10 10.88 -9.56
C LEU A 140 21.84 12.22 -9.52
N ALA A 141 22.51 12.50 -8.41
CA ALA A 141 23.36 13.67 -8.29
C ALA A 141 24.39 13.67 -9.44
N CYS A 142 24.50 14.79 -10.13
CA CYS A 142 25.42 14.90 -11.27
C CYS A 142 26.86 14.74 -10.78
N GLU A 143 27.59 13.78 -11.33
CA GLU A 143 28.97 13.46 -10.90
C GLU A 143 29.97 14.59 -11.15
N VAL A 144 29.70 15.51 -12.09
CA VAL A 144 30.63 16.60 -12.44
C VAL A 144 30.55 17.75 -11.44
N CYS A 145 29.35 18.09 -10.99
CA CYS A 145 29.11 19.18 -10.05
C CYS A 145 28.67 18.69 -8.66
N GLU A 146 28.75 17.38 -8.41
CA GLU A 146 28.34 16.71 -7.17
C GLU A 146 26.94 17.07 -6.65
N GLY A 147 26.01 17.39 -7.55
CA GLY A 147 24.65 17.77 -7.17
C GLY A 147 24.38 19.28 -7.07
N SER A 148 25.41 20.15 -7.08
CA SER A 148 25.25 21.60 -6.90
C SER A 148 24.50 22.26 -8.08
N GLY A 149 24.72 21.75 -9.29
CA GLY A 149 24.24 22.34 -10.54
C GLY A 149 25.16 23.44 -11.08
N SER A 150 26.25 23.76 -10.41
CA SER A 150 27.22 24.79 -10.78
C SER A 150 28.55 24.15 -11.17
N GLU A 151 29.30 24.76 -12.10
CA GLU A 151 30.61 24.23 -12.50
C GLU A 151 31.71 24.54 -11.47
N ALA A 152 31.64 25.70 -10.80
CA ALA A 152 32.63 26.20 -9.83
C ALA A 152 32.00 26.69 -8.50
N GLU A 153 30.76 26.27 -8.21
CA GLU A 153 29.94 26.67 -7.06
C GLU A 153 29.62 28.18 -6.98
N ASP A 154 29.56 28.86 -8.12
CA ASP A 154 29.21 30.29 -8.20
C ASP A 154 27.68 30.50 -8.07
N ILE A 155 27.24 30.64 -6.82
CA ILE A 155 25.82 30.72 -6.44
C ILE A 155 25.54 32.02 -5.71
N GLU A 156 24.58 32.80 -6.22
CA GLU A 156 24.10 34.03 -5.59
C GLU A 156 22.69 33.88 -5.02
N THR A 157 22.39 34.66 -3.97
CA THR A 157 21.03 34.76 -3.44
C THR A 157 20.15 35.48 -4.46
N CYS A 158 18.98 34.91 -4.77
CA CYS A 158 18.06 35.51 -5.71
C CYS A 158 17.53 36.84 -5.17
N GLN A 159 17.85 37.95 -5.83
CA GLN A 159 17.45 39.28 -5.38
C GLN A 159 15.93 39.52 -5.48
N THR A 160 15.22 38.81 -6.37
CA THR A 160 13.77 39.00 -6.55
C THR A 160 12.95 38.47 -5.38
N CYS A 161 13.41 37.40 -4.74
CA CYS A 161 12.75 36.81 -3.57
C CYS A 161 13.61 36.84 -2.31
N GLU A 162 14.78 37.49 -2.36
CA GLU A 162 15.74 37.59 -1.25
C GLU A 162 16.06 36.23 -0.59
N GLY A 163 16.18 35.17 -1.41
CA GLY A 163 16.43 33.82 -0.90
C GLY A 163 15.20 33.02 -0.50
N HIS A 164 14.01 33.63 -0.45
CA HIS A 164 12.79 32.96 0.01
C HIS A 164 12.18 31.98 -1.00
N GLY A 165 12.64 31.99 -2.26
CA GLY A 165 12.10 31.11 -3.32
C GLY A 165 10.68 31.44 -3.79
N GLN A 166 9.94 32.28 -3.06
CA GLN A 166 8.56 32.68 -3.35
C GLN A 166 8.40 34.19 -3.26
N VAL A 167 7.40 34.73 -3.96
CA VAL A 167 7.04 36.15 -3.95
C VAL A 167 5.54 36.32 -3.77
N GLN A 168 5.12 37.38 -3.07
CA GLN A 168 3.70 37.70 -2.90
C GLN A 168 3.22 38.52 -4.10
N LYS A 169 2.19 38.02 -4.80
CA LYS A 169 1.55 38.70 -5.92
C LYS A 169 0.18 39.19 -5.50
N VAL A 170 0.02 40.50 -5.45
CA VAL A 170 -1.27 41.16 -5.24
C VAL A 170 -2.06 41.13 -6.54
N ARG A 171 -3.29 40.64 -6.52
CA ARG A 171 -4.23 40.70 -7.64
C ARG A 171 -5.48 41.46 -7.19
N GLN A 172 -5.97 42.37 -8.02
CA GLN A 172 -7.27 42.99 -7.79
C GLN A 172 -8.37 42.01 -8.18
N SER A 173 -9.30 41.77 -7.26
CA SER A 173 -10.52 41.01 -7.47
C SER A 173 -11.73 41.91 -7.26
N ILE A 174 -12.91 41.40 -7.65
CA ILE A 174 -14.19 42.09 -7.49
C ILE A 174 -14.52 42.36 -6.00
N LEU A 175 -13.90 41.58 -5.09
CA LEU A 175 -14.07 41.68 -3.63
C LEU A 175 -12.92 42.44 -2.93
N GLY A 176 -12.01 43.06 -3.68
CA GLY A 176 -10.84 43.76 -3.15
C GLY A 176 -9.50 43.16 -3.57
N GLN A 177 -8.42 43.59 -2.94
CA GLN A 177 -7.08 43.07 -3.23
C GLN A 177 -6.89 41.70 -2.57
N ILE A 178 -6.64 40.66 -3.37
CA ILE A 178 -6.25 39.34 -2.89
C ILE A 178 -4.72 39.20 -3.02
N MET A 179 -4.06 38.77 -1.94
CA MET A 179 -2.64 38.47 -1.94
C MET A 179 -2.45 36.96 -2.10
N SER A 180 -1.72 36.56 -3.14
CA SER A 180 -1.38 35.16 -3.39
C SER A 180 0.12 34.97 -3.40
N THR A 181 0.64 33.98 -2.69
CA THR A 181 2.04 33.58 -2.78
C THR A 181 2.25 32.72 -4.02
N VAL A 182 3.25 33.06 -4.84
CA VAL A 182 3.64 32.30 -6.02
C VAL A 182 5.13 32.01 -6.00
N LEU A 183 5.58 30.98 -6.73
CA LEU A 183 7.00 30.72 -6.91
C LEU A 183 7.70 31.92 -7.55
N CYS A 184 8.91 32.23 -7.08
CA CYS A 184 9.72 33.29 -7.65
C CYS A 184 10.04 32.94 -9.11
N PRO A 185 9.69 33.77 -10.10
CA PRO A 185 9.91 33.46 -11.52
C PRO A 185 11.40 33.50 -11.90
N THR A 186 12.22 34.20 -11.12
CA THR A 186 13.66 34.35 -11.38
C THR A 186 14.43 33.08 -11.00
N CYS A 187 14.18 32.53 -9.81
CA CYS A 187 14.87 31.33 -9.32
C CYS A 187 14.02 30.05 -9.32
N ASN A 188 12.78 30.10 -9.81
CA ASN A 188 11.83 28.98 -9.87
C ASN A 188 11.64 28.23 -8.54
N GLY A 189 11.68 28.94 -7.41
CA GLY A 189 11.54 28.31 -6.08
C GLY A 189 12.85 28.00 -5.37
N HIS A 190 14.00 28.08 -6.04
CA HIS A 190 15.28 27.66 -5.46
C HIS A 190 15.86 28.65 -4.43
N GLY A 191 15.43 29.92 -4.44
CA GLY A 191 16.01 30.97 -3.59
C GLY A 191 17.41 31.44 -4.02
N THR A 192 18.10 30.65 -4.85
CA THR A 192 19.43 30.95 -5.38
C THR A 192 19.49 30.93 -6.90
N MET A 193 20.43 31.69 -7.45
CA MET A 193 20.76 31.76 -8.87
C MET A 193 22.15 31.17 -9.07
N ILE A 194 22.29 30.31 -10.09
CA ILE A 194 23.59 29.75 -10.49
C ILE A 194 24.12 30.62 -11.62
N LEU A 195 25.28 31.24 -11.43
CA LEU A 195 25.90 32.11 -12.43
C LEU A 195 26.63 31.31 -13.52
N ASP A 196 27.09 30.11 -13.17
CA ASP A 196 27.92 29.22 -13.97
C ASP A 196 27.30 27.80 -14.06
N PRO A 197 26.17 27.64 -14.76
CA PRO A 197 25.46 26.37 -14.79
C PRO A 197 26.34 25.23 -15.32
N CYS A 198 26.38 24.12 -14.58
CA CYS A 198 27.13 22.94 -14.97
C CYS A 198 26.69 22.44 -16.35
N LYS A 199 27.64 22.18 -17.25
CA LYS A 199 27.33 21.81 -18.63
C LYS A 199 26.70 20.43 -18.77
N LYS A 200 27.05 19.48 -17.89
CA LYS A 200 26.53 18.10 -17.92
C LYS A 200 25.05 18.03 -17.52
N CYS A 201 24.66 18.77 -16.49
CA CYS A 201 23.28 18.77 -15.97
C CYS A 201 22.48 20.04 -16.27
N SER A 202 23.02 20.97 -17.06
CA SER A 202 22.37 22.24 -17.42
C SER A 202 21.82 23.03 -16.22
N GLY A 203 22.52 23.02 -15.08
CA GLY A 203 22.09 23.75 -13.88
C GLY A 203 21.07 23.03 -12.98
N TYR A 204 20.68 21.79 -13.31
CA TYR A 204 19.69 21.03 -12.51
C TYR A 204 20.30 20.31 -11.30
N GLY A 205 21.61 20.03 -11.33
CA GLY A 205 22.31 19.25 -10.30
C GLY A 205 22.04 17.74 -10.36
N VAL A 206 21.20 17.27 -11.27
CA VAL A 206 20.90 15.84 -11.45
C VAL A 206 21.11 15.39 -12.88
N ALA A 207 21.46 14.13 -13.08
CA ALA A 207 21.61 13.49 -14.38
C ALA A 207 21.04 12.06 -14.35
N GLU A 208 20.47 11.61 -15.46
CA GLU A 208 20.00 10.23 -15.61
C GLU A 208 21.17 9.26 -15.47
N SER A 209 21.00 8.21 -14.68
CA SER A 209 22.03 7.21 -14.43
C SER A 209 21.41 5.85 -14.16
N GLU A 210 22.07 4.79 -14.63
CA GLU A 210 21.71 3.42 -14.28
C GLU A 210 22.33 3.04 -12.94
N LYS A 211 21.51 2.49 -12.04
CA LYS A 211 21.97 1.98 -10.75
C LYS A 211 21.35 0.62 -10.48
N SER A 212 22.22 -0.33 -10.13
CA SER A 212 21.80 -1.66 -9.69
C SER A 212 21.63 -1.68 -8.18
N PHE A 213 20.58 -2.34 -7.73
CA PHE A 213 20.25 -2.58 -6.34
C PHE A 213 20.20 -4.08 -6.09
N SER A 214 20.70 -4.52 -4.94
CA SER A 214 20.49 -5.87 -4.42
C SER A 214 19.58 -5.78 -3.21
N ILE A 215 18.52 -6.58 -3.20
CA ILE A 215 17.54 -6.65 -2.12
C ILE A 215 17.37 -8.09 -1.66
N GLU A 216 17.17 -8.26 -0.36
CA GLU A 216 16.81 -9.56 0.20
C GLU A 216 15.28 -9.70 0.16
N ILE A 217 14.78 -10.78 -0.46
CA ILE A 217 13.35 -11.07 -0.53
C ILE A 217 12.90 -11.64 0.82
N PRO A 218 11.95 -10.97 1.52
CA PRO A 218 11.46 -11.48 2.79
C PRO A 218 10.71 -12.80 2.60
N LYS A 219 11.04 -13.80 3.42
CA LYS A 219 10.31 -15.08 3.42
C LYS A 219 8.84 -14.88 3.77
N GLY A 220 7.96 -15.54 3.02
CA GLY A 220 6.53 -15.47 3.23
C GLY A 220 5.86 -14.20 2.71
N ILE A 221 6.59 -13.34 2.01
CA ILE A 221 6.04 -12.13 1.39
C ILE A 221 4.84 -12.49 0.51
N ASP A 222 3.82 -11.64 0.50
CA ASP A 222 2.59 -11.83 -0.27
C ASP A 222 2.44 -10.72 -1.32
N THR A 223 1.62 -10.98 -2.33
CA THR A 223 1.36 -10.03 -3.40
C THR A 223 0.74 -8.75 -2.85
N GLY A 224 1.28 -7.61 -3.27
CA GLY A 224 0.82 -6.29 -2.87
C GLY A 224 1.47 -5.74 -1.61
N VAL A 225 2.33 -6.51 -0.92
CA VAL A 225 3.16 -5.96 0.16
C VAL A 225 4.19 -5.00 -0.42
N THR A 226 4.38 -3.85 0.22
CA THR A 226 5.34 -2.82 -0.20
C THR A 226 6.46 -2.66 0.82
N GLN A 227 7.72 -2.75 0.38
CA GLN A 227 8.89 -2.40 1.18
C GLN A 227 9.43 -1.04 0.75
N ARG A 228 9.66 -0.15 1.73
CA ARG A 228 10.25 1.17 1.49
C ARG A 228 11.76 1.13 1.66
N LEU A 229 12.49 1.52 0.62
CA LEU A 229 13.93 1.73 0.62
C LEU A 229 14.22 3.23 0.72
N THR A 230 14.54 3.67 1.94
CA THR A 230 14.70 5.09 2.27
C THR A 230 15.98 5.66 1.65
N GLY A 231 15.88 6.81 1.00
CA GLY A 231 16.97 7.56 0.38
C GLY A 231 17.58 6.87 -0.83
N LEU A 232 16.96 5.82 -1.37
CA LEU A 232 17.45 5.10 -2.55
C LEU A 232 16.78 5.52 -3.86
N GLY A 233 15.77 6.38 -3.81
CA GLY A 233 15.07 6.90 -4.98
C GLY A 233 15.82 8.01 -5.72
N PRO A 234 15.14 8.67 -6.67
CA PRO A 234 15.60 9.87 -7.36
C PRO A 234 16.30 10.88 -6.46
N ALA A 235 17.37 11.49 -6.94
CA ALA A 235 18.00 12.62 -6.28
C ALA A 235 17.19 13.90 -6.47
N GLY A 236 17.19 14.73 -5.45
CA GLY A 236 16.65 16.08 -5.52
C GLY A 236 17.53 17.00 -6.35
N ARG A 237 16.91 18.04 -6.93
CA ARG A 237 17.66 19.07 -7.68
C ARG A 237 18.51 19.90 -6.74
N ARG A 238 19.68 20.35 -7.21
CA ARG A 238 20.54 21.32 -6.51
C ARG A 238 20.79 20.99 -5.03
N GLY A 239 21.23 19.76 -4.75
CA GLY A 239 21.49 19.30 -3.37
C GLY A 239 20.24 18.93 -2.56
N GLY A 240 19.06 18.88 -3.18
CA GLY A 240 17.85 18.38 -2.54
C GLY A 240 17.97 16.91 -2.10
N SER A 241 17.23 16.54 -1.05
CA SER A 241 17.24 15.18 -0.51
C SER A 241 16.83 14.15 -1.56
N ARG A 242 17.24 12.90 -1.39
CA ARG A 242 16.75 11.81 -2.24
C ARG A 242 15.31 11.45 -1.84
N GLY A 243 14.53 11.05 -2.83
CA GLY A 243 13.27 10.33 -2.59
C GLY A 243 13.53 8.86 -2.27
N ASP A 244 12.46 8.11 -2.15
CA ASP A 244 12.47 6.71 -1.75
C ASP A 244 12.04 5.77 -2.88
N ILE A 245 12.42 4.50 -2.77
CA ILE A 245 11.89 3.44 -3.63
C ILE A 245 10.88 2.63 -2.83
N HIS A 246 9.65 2.56 -3.30
CA HIS A 246 8.60 1.68 -2.80
C HIS A 246 8.57 0.43 -3.66
N MET A 247 9.09 -0.67 -3.15
CA MET A 247 9.10 -1.95 -3.86
C MET A 247 7.82 -2.72 -3.55
N ARG A 248 6.98 -2.89 -4.56
CA ARG A 248 5.77 -3.71 -4.48
C ARG A 248 6.08 -5.11 -4.98
N TYR A 249 5.89 -6.10 -4.13
CA TYR A 249 6.08 -7.50 -4.51
C TYR A 249 4.83 -8.05 -5.20
N VAL A 250 5.06 -8.85 -6.24
CA VAL A 250 4.03 -9.64 -6.92
C VAL A 250 4.54 -11.07 -6.98
N VAL A 251 3.83 -11.99 -6.33
CA VAL A 251 4.16 -13.42 -6.38
C VAL A 251 3.57 -13.99 -7.66
N ASP A 252 4.42 -14.58 -8.49
CA ASP A 252 3.99 -15.23 -9.72
C ASP A 252 3.16 -16.49 -9.42
N ASP A 253 2.19 -16.77 -10.29
CA ASP A 253 1.42 -18.01 -10.22
C ASP A 253 2.35 -19.22 -10.49
N HIS A 254 2.26 -20.24 -9.65
CA HIS A 254 3.03 -21.47 -9.79
C HIS A 254 2.19 -22.54 -10.50
N ASP A 255 2.82 -23.34 -11.36
CA ASP A 255 2.17 -24.34 -12.21
C ASP A 255 1.48 -25.49 -11.42
N ARG A 256 2.12 -25.96 -10.35
CA ARG A 256 1.64 -27.04 -9.47
C ARG A 256 0.95 -26.57 -8.19
N PHE A 257 1.45 -25.51 -7.57
CA PHE A 257 1.03 -25.10 -6.22
C PHE A 257 0.22 -23.82 -6.24
N GLN A 258 -0.99 -23.89 -5.71
CA GLN A 258 -1.80 -22.71 -5.44
C GLN A 258 -1.62 -22.27 -3.98
N ARG A 259 -1.23 -21.02 -3.78
CA ARG A 259 -1.13 -20.44 -2.44
C ARG A 259 -2.51 -20.07 -1.89
N SER A 260 -2.75 -20.43 -0.64
CA SER A 260 -3.94 -20.04 0.14
C SER A 260 -3.50 -19.58 1.52
N GLY A 261 -3.25 -18.27 1.66
CA GLY A 261 -2.64 -17.69 2.86
C GLY A 261 -1.23 -18.24 3.08
N ASP A 262 -1.01 -18.90 4.22
CA ASP A 262 0.26 -19.57 4.53
C ASP A 262 0.32 -21.01 3.99
N ASN A 263 -0.79 -21.55 3.46
CA ASN A 263 -0.85 -22.93 2.99
C ASN A 263 -0.63 -23.01 1.47
N LEU A 264 -0.21 -24.19 1.01
CA LEU A 264 -0.16 -24.55 -0.39
C LEU A 264 -1.17 -25.63 -0.69
N ILE A 265 -1.77 -25.60 -1.88
CA ILE A 265 -2.74 -26.57 -2.36
C ILE A 265 -2.26 -27.08 -3.72
N GLU A 266 -2.19 -28.39 -3.91
CA GLU A 266 -1.95 -29.03 -5.20
C GLU A 266 -3.04 -30.07 -5.47
N GLN A 267 -3.42 -30.23 -6.74
CA GLN A 267 -4.22 -31.35 -7.20
C GLN A 267 -3.31 -32.45 -7.75
N LEU A 268 -3.23 -33.58 -7.05
CA LEU A 268 -2.45 -34.73 -7.47
C LEU A 268 -3.33 -35.74 -8.20
N TRP A 269 -3.05 -35.94 -9.49
CA TRP A 269 -3.74 -36.90 -10.32
C TRP A 269 -3.12 -38.28 -10.14
N ILE A 270 -3.91 -39.26 -9.70
CA ILE A 270 -3.46 -40.64 -9.54
C ILE A 270 -4.35 -41.60 -10.35
N PRO A 271 -3.78 -42.67 -10.94
CA PRO A 271 -4.57 -43.69 -11.61
C PRO A 271 -5.54 -44.40 -10.65
N VAL A 272 -6.71 -44.80 -11.16
CA VAL A 272 -7.71 -45.59 -10.41
C VAL A 272 -7.12 -46.84 -9.73
N THR A 273 -6.10 -47.46 -10.30
CA THR A 273 -5.42 -48.63 -9.72
C THR A 273 -4.66 -48.28 -8.45
N GLN A 274 -3.94 -47.15 -8.42
CA GLN A 274 -3.25 -46.65 -7.23
C GLN A 274 -4.25 -46.23 -6.15
N ALA A 275 -5.33 -45.55 -6.53
CA ALA A 275 -6.39 -45.16 -5.60
C ALA A 275 -7.08 -46.37 -4.96
N ALA A 276 -7.39 -47.40 -5.76
CA ALA A 276 -8.07 -48.61 -5.29
C ALA A 276 -7.19 -49.48 -4.40
N LEU A 277 -5.93 -49.70 -4.80
CA LEU A 277 -5.02 -50.66 -4.15
C LEU A 277 -4.12 -50.02 -3.09
N GLY A 278 -4.02 -48.69 -3.08
CA GLY A 278 -3.02 -47.95 -2.31
C GLY A 278 -1.67 -47.90 -3.03
N ALA A 279 -0.87 -46.90 -2.69
CA ALA A 279 0.45 -46.69 -3.25
C ALA A 279 1.30 -45.85 -2.30
N THR A 280 2.62 -45.98 -2.40
CA THR A 280 3.55 -45.03 -1.78
C THR A 280 4.27 -44.29 -2.89
N LEU A 281 4.10 -42.98 -2.95
CA LEU A 281 4.67 -42.12 -3.98
C LEU A 281 5.80 -41.27 -3.38
N GLU A 282 6.86 -41.08 -4.15
CA GLU A 282 7.84 -40.02 -3.88
C GLU A 282 7.22 -38.70 -4.35
N TYR A 283 7.05 -37.75 -3.43
CA TYR A 283 6.32 -36.52 -3.67
C TYR A 283 7.24 -35.32 -3.48
N LYS A 284 7.47 -34.58 -4.57
CA LYS A 284 8.32 -33.39 -4.59
C LYS A 284 7.52 -32.16 -4.16
N THR A 285 7.85 -31.64 -3.00
CA THR A 285 7.36 -30.33 -2.51
C THR A 285 8.20 -29.20 -3.15
N VAL A 286 8.03 -27.96 -2.69
CA VAL A 286 8.82 -26.83 -3.17
C VAL A 286 10.31 -26.96 -2.81
N ASP A 287 10.61 -27.35 -1.57
CA ASP A 287 11.97 -27.33 -1.04
C ASP A 287 12.49 -28.69 -0.54
N THR A 288 11.64 -29.72 -0.50
CA THR A 288 11.97 -31.07 -0.01
C THR A 288 11.28 -32.17 -0.81
N THR A 289 11.78 -33.39 -0.68
CA THR A 289 11.11 -34.59 -1.20
C THR A 289 10.58 -35.41 -0.03
N GLU A 290 9.30 -35.73 -0.07
CA GLU A 290 8.60 -36.46 0.99
C GLU A 290 7.96 -37.74 0.45
N SER A 291 7.60 -38.66 1.35
CA SER A 291 6.84 -39.86 1.00
C SER A 291 5.35 -39.63 1.21
N LEU A 292 4.55 -39.78 0.14
CA LEU A 292 3.10 -39.72 0.20
C LEU A 292 2.52 -41.14 0.20
N VAL A 293 1.96 -41.56 1.33
CA VAL A 293 1.26 -42.84 1.45
C VAL A 293 -0.21 -42.64 1.10
N ILE A 294 -0.61 -43.21 -0.04
CA ILE A 294 -2.00 -43.30 -0.50
C ILE A 294 -2.60 -44.61 0.03
N PRO A 295 -3.60 -44.57 0.94
CA PRO A 295 -4.28 -45.76 1.41
C PRO A 295 -5.13 -46.39 0.30
N ALA A 296 -5.40 -47.69 0.42
CA ALA A 296 -6.37 -48.35 -0.44
C ALA A 296 -7.76 -47.72 -0.30
N ALA A 297 -8.54 -47.77 -1.38
CA ALA A 297 -9.86 -47.14 -1.48
C ALA A 297 -9.87 -45.60 -1.29
N THR A 298 -8.78 -44.92 -1.68
CA THR A 298 -8.73 -43.45 -1.75
C THR A 298 -9.70 -42.94 -2.82
N LYS A 299 -10.38 -41.84 -2.54
CA LYS A 299 -11.39 -41.22 -3.41
C LYS A 299 -10.90 -39.87 -3.94
N THR A 300 -11.51 -39.44 -5.04
CA THR A 300 -11.31 -38.07 -5.53
C THR A 300 -11.79 -37.07 -4.47
N GLY A 301 -11.01 -36.02 -4.24
CA GLY A 301 -11.26 -35.03 -3.19
C GLY A 301 -10.68 -35.39 -1.81
N ASP A 302 -10.14 -36.60 -1.61
CA ASP A 302 -9.41 -36.91 -0.37
C ASP A 302 -8.16 -36.03 -0.27
N ARG A 303 -7.88 -35.53 0.93
CA ARG A 303 -6.80 -34.55 1.19
C ARG A 303 -5.74 -35.12 2.12
N PHE A 304 -4.49 -35.04 1.67
CA PHE A 304 -3.31 -35.39 2.43
C PHE A 304 -2.55 -34.14 2.81
N ARG A 305 -2.04 -34.11 4.04
CA ARG A 305 -1.44 -32.89 4.60
C ARG A 305 -0.01 -33.14 5.02
N PHE A 306 0.91 -32.40 4.43
CA PHE A 306 2.29 -32.28 4.90
C PHE A 306 2.41 -31.06 5.80
N ARG A 307 2.65 -31.30 7.09
CA ARG A 307 2.73 -30.23 8.09
C ARG A 307 4.01 -29.43 7.92
N GLY A 308 3.88 -28.09 7.93
CA GLY A 308 5.05 -27.20 7.88
C GLY A 308 5.75 -27.11 6.52
N LEU A 309 5.14 -27.65 5.45
CA LEU A 309 5.67 -27.58 4.08
C LEU A 309 4.92 -26.55 3.21
N GLY A 310 4.13 -25.66 3.83
CA GLY A 310 3.52 -24.50 3.17
C GLY A 310 4.47 -23.29 3.09
N VAL A 311 3.89 -22.10 3.03
CA VAL A 311 4.62 -20.83 2.97
C VAL A 311 5.06 -20.39 4.37
N PRO A 312 6.27 -19.83 4.56
CA PRO A 312 6.69 -19.21 5.81
C PRO A 312 5.76 -18.07 6.23
N LYS A 313 5.55 -17.90 7.54
CA LYS A 313 4.75 -16.80 8.05
C LYS A 313 5.57 -15.51 8.08
N LEU A 314 5.10 -14.47 7.39
CA LEU A 314 5.77 -13.18 7.39
C LEU A 314 5.91 -12.64 8.82
N GLN A 315 7.13 -12.28 9.22
CA GLN A 315 7.48 -11.78 10.57
C GLN A 315 7.12 -12.71 11.75
N ARG A 316 6.82 -13.99 11.51
CA ARG A 316 6.50 -14.96 12.56
C ARG A 316 7.29 -16.25 12.34
N ARG A 317 7.38 -17.06 13.39
CA ARG A 317 7.99 -18.39 13.28
C ARG A 317 7.00 -19.39 12.68
N GLY A 318 7.56 -20.34 11.92
CA GLY A 318 6.84 -21.48 11.35
C GLY A 318 6.39 -21.25 9.90
N ARG A 319 5.85 -22.32 9.33
CA ARG A 319 5.27 -22.39 7.98
C ARG A 319 3.83 -22.85 8.08
N GLY A 320 3.01 -22.56 7.06
CA GLY A 320 1.75 -23.26 6.87
C GLY A 320 1.98 -24.69 6.38
N ASP A 321 0.91 -25.32 5.90
CA ASP A 321 0.89 -26.71 5.48
C ASP A 321 0.76 -26.82 3.96
N LEU A 322 1.26 -27.92 3.39
CA LEU A 322 0.96 -28.31 2.02
C LEU A 322 -0.19 -29.33 2.05
N VAL A 323 -1.25 -29.03 1.30
CA VAL A 323 -2.44 -29.87 1.17
C VAL A 323 -2.50 -30.41 -0.24
N VAL A 324 -2.43 -31.73 -0.36
CA VAL A 324 -2.52 -32.44 -1.62
C VAL A 324 -3.92 -33.03 -1.73
N GLU A 325 -4.71 -32.52 -2.66
CA GLU A 325 -6.02 -33.05 -3.00
C GLU A 325 -5.89 -34.07 -4.13
N VAL A 326 -6.34 -35.29 -3.88
CA VAL A 326 -6.24 -36.38 -4.86
C VAL A 326 -7.36 -36.28 -5.88
N ILE A 327 -7.03 -36.40 -7.16
CA ILE A 327 -7.99 -36.61 -8.25
C ILE A 327 -7.73 -37.97 -8.87
N VAL A 328 -8.77 -38.82 -8.87
CA VAL A 328 -8.66 -40.17 -9.42
C VAL A 328 -8.93 -40.14 -10.92
N GLU A 329 -7.92 -40.51 -11.70
CA GLU A 329 -7.97 -40.54 -13.15
C GLU A 329 -8.48 -41.90 -13.66
N THR A 330 -9.44 -41.85 -14.58
CA THR A 330 -9.94 -43.03 -15.29
C THR A 330 -9.12 -43.22 -16.57
N PRO A 331 -8.53 -44.39 -16.82
CA PRO A 331 -7.69 -44.61 -17.99
C PRO A 331 -8.51 -44.54 -19.29
N THR A 332 -8.04 -43.75 -20.25
CA THR A 332 -8.71 -43.58 -21.56
C THR A 332 -8.09 -44.42 -22.68
N ASP A 333 -6.79 -44.71 -22.61
CA ASP A 333 -6.08 -45.50 -23.61
C ASP A 333 -5.82 -46.91 -23.08
N LEU A 334 -6.77 -47.81 -23.33
CA LEU A 334 -6.76 -49.17 -22.81
C LEU A 334 -6.40 -50.17 -23.91
N SER A 335 -5.38 -51.01 -23.63
CA SER A 335 -5.08 -52.18 -24.46
C SER A 335 -6.21 -53.21 -24.40
N ASP A 336 -6.29 -54.10 -25.40
CA ASP A 336 -7.26 -55.21 -25.38
C ASP A 336 -7.14 -56.09 -24.13
N HIS A 337 -5.92 -56.22 -23.60
CA HIS A 337 -5.69 -56.93 -22.35
C HIS A 337 -6.27 -56.18 -21.15
N SER A 338 -6.02 -54.87 -21.05
CA SER A 338 -6.54 -54.01 -19.97
C SER A 338 -8.08 -53.95 -19.97
N ILE A 339 -8.69 -53.90 -21.15
CA ILE A 339 -10.15 -53.96 -21.30
C ILE A 339 -10.69 -55.27 -20.74
N ASN A 340 -10.09 -56.41 -21.10
CA ASN A 340 -10.52 -57.71 -20.59
C ASN A 340 -10.43 -57.79 -19.05
N LEU A 341 -9.39 -57.19 -18.45
CA LEU A 341 -9.26 -57.12 -16.99
C LEU A 341 -10.37 -56.29 -16.34
N LEU A 342 -10.71 -55.14 -16.93
CA LEU A 342 -11.80 -54.29 -16.43
C LEU A 342 -13.17 -54.94 -16.60
N GLU A 343 -13.42 -55.63 -17.72
CA GLU A 343 -14.65 -56.40 -17.94
C GLU A 343 -14.83 -57.51 -16.88
N LYS A 344 -13.75 -58.25 -16.57
CA LYS A 344 -13.78 -59.26 -15.50
C LYS A 344 -14.00 -58.67 -14.13
N LEU A 345 -13.40 -57.51 -13.84
CA LEU A 345 -13.63 -56.81 -12.58
C LEU A 345 -15.09 -56.35 -12.45
N ALA A 346 -15.68 -55.84 -13.53
CA ALA A 346 -17.09 -55.45 -13.56
C ALA A 346 -18.02 -56.66 -13.35
N GLU A 347 -17.72 -57.81 -13.98
CA GLU A 347 -18.47 -59.06 -13.79
C GLU A 347 -18.40 -59.55 -12.32
N ASP A 348 -17.21 -59.59 -11.72
CA ASP A 348 -17.00 -59.97 -10.32
C ASP A 348 -17.80 -59.07 -9.36
N ARG A 349 -17.88 -57.77 -9.68
CA ARG A 349 -18.61 -56.78 -8.88
C ARG A 349 -20.08 -56.64 -9.25
N SER A 350 -20.56 -57.42 -10.22
CA SER A 350 -21.94 -57.33 -10.75
C SER A 350 -22.32 -55.92 -11.23
N GLU A 351 -21.37 -55.21 -11.84
CA GLU A 351 -21.54 -53.85 -12.36
C GLU A 351 -22.13 -53.86 -13.78
N THR A 352 -22.99 -52.88 -14.07
CA THR A 352 -23.63 -52.78 -15.39
C THR A 352 -22.70 -52.12 -16.40
N ILE A 353 -22.30 -52.87 -17.44
CA ILE A 353 -21.50 -52.38 -18.55
C ILE A 353 -22.20 -52.61 -19.90
N ASP A 354 -22.15 -51.63 -20.80
CA ASP A 354 -22.63 -51.78 -22.17
C ASP A 354 -21.52 -52.39 -23.03
N ILE A 355 -21.54 -53.71 -23.20
CA ILE A 355 -20.61 -54.43 -24.06
C ILE A 355 -21.08 -54.24 -25.51
N LYS A 356 -20.85 -53.05 -26.09
CA LYS A 356 -21.02 -52.87 -27.54
C LYS A 356 -20.08 -53.83 -28.26
N SER A 357 -20.67 -54.85 -28.86
CA SER A 357 -19.97 -55.98 -29.44
C SER A 357 -18.90 -55.52 -30.46
N ARG A 358 -17.62 -55.54 -30.04
CA ARG A 358 -16.46 -55.43 -30.95
C ARG A 358 -16.46 -56.53 -32.03
N ARG A 359 -17.34 -57.53 -31.90
CA ARG A 359 -17.60 -58.58 -32.89
C ARG A 359 -18.08 -58.07 -34.27
N GLN A 360 -18.65 -56.87 -34.39
CA GLN A 360 -19.13 -56.41 -35.70
C GLN A 360 -18.04 -55.88 -36.65
N ARG A 361 -16.89 -55.40 -36.15
CA ARG A 361 -15.83 -54.86 -37.04
C ARG A 361 -14.94 -55.92 -37.69
N LYS A 362 -14.86 -57.14 -37.15
CA LYS A 362 -14.09 -58.25 -37.75
C LYS A 362 -14.84 -59.02 -38.86
N ARG A 363 -16.12 -58.71 -39.10
CA ARG A 363 -16.95 -59.38 -40.13
C ARG A 363 -17.12 -58.59 -41.42
N GLN A 364 -16.49 -57.41 -41.53
CA GLN A 364 -16.60 -56.52 -42.70
C GLN A 364 -15.25 -56.27 -43.40
N LYS A 365 -14.21 -57.07 -43.15
CA LYS A 365 -12.96 -57.03 -43.91
C LYS A 365 -12.72 -58.32 -44.67
#